data_AF-A0A9D2E491-F1
#
_entry.id   AF-A0A9D2E491-F1
#
_cell.length_a   1.000
_cell.length_b   1.000
_cell.length_c   1.000
_cell.angle_alpha   90.00
_cell.angle_beta   90.00
_cell.angle_gamma   90.00
#
_symmetry.space_group_name_H-M   'P 1'
#
loop_
_entity.id
_entity.type
_entity.pdbx_description
1 polymer ?
#
loop_
_entity_poly.entity_id
_entity_poly.type
_entity_poly.pdbx_seq_one_letter_code
_entity_poly.pdbx_strand_id
1 'polypeptide(L)'
;MNKPKKKRNALKLALIVLAVALLAACGTLWYMYSQVAPALDEGEAGQLNQVQDPDLASEGDRTYNLLLLGIDYDTDRDYAEGKGMTDVILYMQIDRDAGTVNAFQIPRDTYYGEDMGDGRKAIEGKINEVYANGPDQENLINNIANMIYKLYKLPVDDYVTIDMAAFKTMLNNMGGIEMYVPWDIVTVDKETGHEDLVCPQGTHLISGDTAELILRNRNYSTADYKRLETQQYFYAALLKSLLNDYTLADYYSTCKVVAHYIDTSLDITEIWGLYATMLKIDPANIYIVRAPGGAANINGHTQVYYVDRESCAEILNEHFRSPESPVEAEKLGLITGQTYLYGMNIDEGRTMGDVMTNAEEGEAELAASSEAASSEAAG
;
A
#
# COMPACT_ATOMS: atom_id res chain seq x y z
N MET A 1 -4.82 -35.83 58.55
CA MET A 1 -4.48 -35.63 57.12
C MET A 1 -4.47 -34.14 56.81
N ASN A 2 -3.33 -33.46 56.94
CA ASN A 2 -3.20 -32.03 56.63
C ASN A 2 -2.67 -31.86 55.20
N LYS A 3 -3.53 -31.41 54.27
CA LYS A 3 -3.12 -31.01 52.91
C LYS A 3 -2.13 -29.83 52.98
N PRO A 4 -1.10 -29.75 52.11
CA PRO A 4 0.02 -28.84 52.27
C PRO A 4 -0.41 -27.37 52.05
N LYS A 5 -0.50 -26.60 53.13
CA LYS A 5 -0.81 -25.14 53.11
C LYS A 5 0.23 -24.31 52.32
N LYS A 6 1.44 -24.82 52.10
CA LYS A 6 2.56 -24.12 51.44
C LYS A 6 2.30 -23.83 49.94
N LYS A 7 1.61 -24.71 49.22
CA LYS A 7 1.31 -24.53 47.78
C LYS A 7 0.27 -23.43 47.50
N ARG A 8 -0.71 -23.22 48.38
CA ARG A 8 -1.74 -22.17 48.23
C ARG A 8 -1.18 -20.76 48.40
N ASN A 9 -0.17 -20.56 49.24
CA ASN A 9 0.44 -19.25 49.45
C ASN A 9 1.40 -18.88 48.32
N ALA A 10 2.13 -19.86 47.76
CA ALA A 10 2.95 -19.66 46.57
C ALA A 10 2.10 -19.36 45.33
N LEU A 11 0.96 -20.06 45.14
CA LEU A 11 0.02 -19.78 44.06
C LEU A 11 -0.59 -18.37 44.19
N LYS A 12 -0.98 -17.95 45.40
CA LYS A 12 -1.47 -16.59 45.64
C LYS A 12 -0.42 -15.52 45.36
N LEU A 13 0.82 -15.76 45.77
CA LEU A 13 1.93 -14.84 45.49
C LEU A 13 2.18 -14.74 43.99
N ALA A 14 2.18 -15.86 43.27
CA ALA A 14 2.33 -15.90 41.82
C ALA A 14 1.19 -15.17 41.10
N LEU A 15 -0.07 -15.35 41.55
CA LEU A 15 -1.23 -14.64 41.02
C LEU A 15 -1.16 -13.12 41.27
N ILE A 16 -0.67 -12.70 42.44
CA ILE A 16 -0.47 -11.29 42.76
C ILE A 16 0.64 -10.69 41.88
N VAL A 17 1.77 -11.38 41.72
CA VAL A 17 2.86 -10.93 40.85
C VAL A 17 2.39 -10.84 39.39
N LEU A 18 1.62 -11.83 38.93
CA LEU A 18 1.02 -11.81 37.59
C LEU A 18 0.04 -10.64 37.44
N ALA A 19 -0.83 -10.39 38.42
CA ALA A 19 -1.77 -9.27 38.38
C ALA A 19 -1.05 -7.92 38.37
N VAL A 20 0.02 -7.76 39.15
CA VAL A 20 0.85 -6.53 39.15
C VAL A 20 1.57 -6.36 37.81
N ALA A 21 2.10 -7.45 37.23
CA ALA A 21 2.72 -7.42 35.91
C ALA A 21 1.70 -7.04 34.81
N LEU A 22 0.48 -7.58 34.87
CA LEU A 22 -0.60 -7.23 33.95
C LEU A 22 -1.04 -5.77 34.13
N LEU A 23 -1.18 -5.29 35.37
CA LEU A 23 -1.50 -3.88 35.63
C LEU A 23 -0.41 -2.93 35.16
N ALA A 24 0.86 -3.30 35.34
CA ALA A 24 1.98 -2.53 34.82
C ALA A 24 1.95 -2.51 33.28
N ALA A 25 1.73 -3.65 32.64
CA ALA A 25 1.60 -3.74 31.18
C ALA A 25 0.42 -2.91 30.65
N CYS A 26 -0.76 -3.00 31.27
CA CYS A 26 -1.92 -2.17 30.93
C CYS A 26 -1.63 -0.67 31.14
N GLY A 27 -0.95 -0.30 32.22
CA GLY A 27 -0.55 1.08 32.48
C GLY A 27 0.45 1.61 31.44
N THR A 28 1.41 0.79 31.02
CA THR A 28 2.36 1.14 29.95
C THR A 28 1.65 1.28 28.61
N LEU A 29 0.78 0.35 28.23
CA LEU A 29 -0.02 0.44 27.00
C LEU A 29 -0.94 1.67 26.99
N TRP A 30 -1.57 1.99 28.12
CA TRP A 30 -2.40 3.18 28.26
C TRP A 30 -1.57 4.47 28.13
N TYR A 31 -0.39 4.51 28.73
CA TYR A 31 0.53 5.64 28.59
C TYR A 31 0.97 5.80 27.12
N MET A 32 1.36 4.70 26.46
CA MET A 32 1.69 4.70 25.03
C MET A 32 0.52 5.22 24.18
N TYR A 33 -0.70 4.76 24.46
CA TYR A 33 -1.93 5.22 23.81
C TYR A 33 -2.14 6.73 23.97
N SER A 34 -2.04 7.24 25.20
CA SER A 34 -2.26 8.67 25.50
C SER A 34 -1.32 9.62 24.74
N GLN A 35 -0.17 9.12 24.28
CA GLN A 35 0.82 9.91 23.54
C GLN A 35 0.60 9.90 22.03
N VAL A 36 -0.08 8.88 21.49
CA VAL A 36 -0.25 8.69 20.03
C VAL A 36 -1.67 9.03 19.58
N ALA A 37 -2.69 8.72 20.39
CA ALA A 37 -4.09 8.93 20.03
C ALA A 37 -4.43 10.36 19.60
N PRO A 38 -3.94 11.42 20.28
CA PRO A 38 -4.22 12.79 19.85
C PRO A 38 -3.67 13.11 18.46
N ALA A 39 -2.55 12.50 18.07
CA ALA A 39 -1.91 12.76 16.78
C ALA A 39 -2.64 12.09 15.60
N LEU A 40 -3.44 11.06 15.85
CA LEU A 40 -4.23 10.35 14.82
C LEU A 40 -5.60 11.01 14.57
N ASP A 41 -6.08 11.87 15.47
CA ASP A 41 -7.40 12.52 15.43
C ASP A 41 -7.35 13.92 14.77
N GLU A 42 -6.19 14.36 14.27
CA GLU A 42 -5.95 15.69 13.69
C GLU A 42 -6.03 15.72 12.15
N GLY A 43 -6.50 14.65 11.52
CA GLY A 43 -6.54 14.49 10.06
C GLY A 43 -7.41 15.51 9.31
N GLU A 44 -6.93 15.98 8.15
CA GLU A 44 -7.62 16.88 7.21
C GLU A 44 -8.20 16.16 5.97
N ALA A 45 -7.95 14.85 5.80
CA ALA A 45 -8.36 14.08 4.63
C ALA A 45 -9.88 13.87 4.56
N GLY A 46 -10.56 13.80 5.71
CA GLY A 46 -12.02 13.79 5.82
C GLY A 46 -12.61 12.48 6.39
N GLN A 47 -13.81 12.11 5.95
CA GLN A 47 -14.53 10.91 6.43
C GLN A 47 -15.09 10.11 5.25
N LEU A 48 -15.04 8.78 5.34
CA LEU A 48 -15.63 7.92 4.31
C LEU A 48 -17.16 7.96 4.41
N ASN A 49 -17.81 8.43 3.34
CA ASN A 49 -19.27 8.50 3.22
C ASN A 49 -19.74 7.71 1.99
N GLN A 50 -19.20 6.51 1.82
CA GLN A 50 -19.60 5.64 0.72
C GLN A 50 -20.99 5.06 0.96
N VAL A 51 -21.78 4.93 -0.12
CA VAL A 51 -23.01 4.16 -0.08
C VAL A 51 -22.61 2.69 0.09
N GLN A 52 -23.00 2.09 1.23
CA GLN A 52 -22.81 0.66 1.45
C GLN A 52 -23.51 -0.13 0.35
N ASP A 53 -22.74 -0.93 -0.37
CA ASP A 53 -23.25 -1.87 -1.35
C ASP A 53 -23.90 -3.05 -0.60
N PRO A 54 -25.21 -3.31 -0.77
CA PRO A 54 -25.89 -4.40 -0.05
C PRO A 54 -25.27 -5.77 -0.33
N ASP A 55 -24.69 -5.98 -1.51
CA ASP A 55 -24.10 -7.26 -1.91
C ASP A 55 -22.78 -7.51 -1.15
N LEU A 56 -22.07 -6.44 -0.78
CA LEU A 56 -20.79 -6.47 -0.04
C LEU A 56 -20.99 -6.29 1.47
N ALA A 57 -22.07 -5.64 1.90
CA ALA A 57 -22.43 -5.46 3.30
C ALA A 57 -22.79 -6.79 4.00
N SER A 58 -23.15 -7.83 3.24
CA SER A 58 -23.45 -9.17 3.78
C SER A 58 -22.21 -9.91 4.28
N GLU A 59 -21.00 -9.47 3.91
CA GLU A 59 -19.71 -10.03 4.32
C GLU A 59 -19.06 -9.31 5.50
N GLY A 60 -19.72 -8.28 6.05
CA GLY A 60 -19.13 -7.22 6.89
C GLY A 60 -18.40 -7.62 8.18
N ASP A 61 -18.42 -8.90 8.58
CA ASP A 61 -17.59 -9.42 9.69
C ASP A 61 -16.30 -10.12 9.22
N ARG A 62 -16.25 -10.62 7.98
CA ARG A 62 -15.17 -11.48 7.47
C ARG A 62 -14.06 -10.69 6.78
N THR A 63 -14.43 -9.84 5.83
CA THR A 63 -13.48 -9.06 5.01
C THR A 63 -13.45 -7.62 5.47
N TYR A 64 -12.25 -7.04 5.49
CA TYR A 64 -12.03 -5.66 5.88
C TYR A 64 -11.19 -4.94 4.82
N ASN A 65 -11.69 -3.82 4.31
CA ASN A 65 -11.13 -3.14 3.14
C ASN A 65 -10.46 -1.81 3.52
N LEU A 66 -9.14 -1.77 3.42
CA LEU A 66 -8.31 -0.63 3.77
C LEU A 66 -7.73 0.04 2.52
N LEU A 67 -7.95 1.34 2.35
CA LEU A 67 -7.34 2.13 1.29
C LEU A 67 -6.07 2.82 1.79
N LEU A 68 -4.92 2.50 1.20
CA LEU A 68 -3.64 3.16 1.48
C LEU A 68 -3.31 4.17 0.39
N LEU A 69 -3.07 5.42 0.78
CA LEU A 69 -2.72 6.52 -0.12
C LEU A 69 -1.39 7.16 0.26
N GLY A 70 -0.47 7.24 -0.70
CA GLY A 70 0.71 8.10 -0.58
C GLY A 70 0.42 9.45 -1.22
N ILE A 71 0.42 10.52 -0.43
CA ILE A 71 0.12 11.88 -0.90
C ILE A 71 1.40 12.68 -1.07
N ASP A 72 1.54 13.34 -2.21
CA ASP A 72 2.60 14.30 -2.49
C ASP A 72 2.03 15.73 -2.45
N TYR A 73 2.41 16.48 -1.42
CA TYR A 73 1.98 17.88 -1.18
C TYR A 73 2.91 18.91 -1.83
N ASP A 74 3.74 18.51 -2.80
CA ASP A 74 4.72 19.37 -3.48
C ASP A 74 4.13 20.74 -3.87
N THR A 75 4.58 21.79 -3.17
CA THR A 75 4.07 23.17 -3.24
C THR A 75 4.48 23.92 -4.51
N ASP A 76 5.42 23.36 -5.29
CA ASP A 76 5.98 24.01 -6.49
C ASP A 76 5.15 23.75 -7.75
N ARG A 77 4.04 23.02 -7.65
CA ARG A 77 3.07 22.85 -8.75
C ARG A 77 1.81 23.65 -8.42
N ASP A 78 1.40 24.53 -9.35
CA ASP A 78 0.18 25.34 -9.29
C ASP A 78 -1.11 24.47 -9.31
N TYR A 79 -1.30 23.61 -8.31
CA TYR A 79 -2.51 22.82 -8.13
C TYR A 79 -3.22 23.22 -6.83
N ALA A 80 -4.56 23.15 -6.88
CA ALA A 80 -5.53 23.72 -5.96
C ALA A 80 -5.03 23.91 -4.51
N GLU A 81 -4.64 25.13 -4.17
CA GLU A 81 -4.48 25.63 -2.80
C GLU A 81 -3.66 24.73 -1.85
N GLY A 82 -2.65 24.00 -2.34
CA GLY A 82 -1.78 23.16 -1.53
C GLY A 82 -2.33 21.76 -1.20
N LYS A 83 -3.38 21.30 -1.88
CA LYS A 83 -3.93 19.94 -1.74
C LYS A 83 -3.12 18.94 -2.55
N GLY A 84 -2.46 18.00 -1.88
CA GLY A 84 -1.54 17.04 -2.51
C GLY A 84 -2.21 16.04 -3.45
N MET A 85 -1.43 15.44 -4.35
CA MET A 85 -1.90 14.38 -5.27
C MET A 85 -1.54 12.99 -4.76
N THR A 86 -2.34 11.99 -5.14
CA THR A 86 -2.04 10.60 -4.75
C THR A 86 -1.04 9.97 -5.72
N ASP A 87 0.16 9.67 -5.23
CA ASP A 87 1.22 9.04 -6.01
C ASP A 87 1.23 7.51 -5.84
N VAL A 88 0.69 7.03 -4.72
CA VAL A 88 0.48 5.61 -4.42
C VAL A 88 -0.98 5.41 -4.08
N ILE A 89 -1.62 4.43 -4.75
CA ILE A 89 -2.99 4.01 -4.46
C ILE A 89 -2.99 2.49 -4.35
N LEU A 90 -3.15 1.98 -3.13
CA LEU A 90 -3.16 0.55 -2.84
C LEU A 90 -4.42 0.21 -2.06
N TYR A 91 -5.25 -0.65 -2.63
CA TYR A 91 -6.44 -1.16 -1.95
C TYR A 91 -6.11 -2.52 -1.34
N MET A 92 -6.33 -2.69 -0.04
CA MET A 92 -6.06 -3.95 0.65
C MET A 92 -7.35 -4.54 1.21
N GLN A 93 -7.62 -5.80 0.88
CA GLN A 93 -8.68 -6.58 1.49
C GLN A 93 -8.07 -7.62 2.43
N ILE A 94 -8.49 -7.58 3.69
CA ILE A 94 -8.02 -8.49 4.74
C ILE A 94 -9.15 -9.44 5.08
N ASP A 95 -8.97 -10.73 4.80
CA ASP A 95 -9.89 -11.78 5.23
C ASP A 95 -9.45 -12.31 6.60
N ARG A 96 -10.23 -11.99 7.63
CA ARG A 96 -9.95 -12.34 9.03
C ARG A 96 -10.12 -13.83 9.32
N ASP A 97 -10.96 -14.52 8.55
CA ASP A 97 -11.25 -15.94 8.72
C ASP A 97 -10.26 -16.82 7.98
N ALA A 98 -9.95 -16.47 6.73
CA ALA A 98 -8.98 -17.18 5.91
C ALA A 98 -7.52 -16.85 6.26
N GLY A 99 -7.28 -15.69 6.91
CA GLY A 99 -5.94 -15.23 7.25
C GLY A 99 -5.13 -14.83 6.01
N THR A 100 -5.78 -14.19 5.05
CA THR A 100 -5.17 -13.77 3.77
C THR A 100 -5.31 -12.26 3.59
N VAL A 101 -4.34 -11.65 2.90
CA VAL A 101 -4.40 -10.25 2.47
C VAL A 101 -4.25 -10.21 0.96
N ASN A 102 -5.19 -9.57 0.30
CA ASN A 102 -5.13 -9.30 -1.13
C ASN A 102 -4.95 -7.79 -1.34
N ALA A 103 -3.94 -7.42 -2.11
CA ALA A 103 -3.59 -6.03 -2.37
C ALA A 103 -3.75 -5.73 -3.87
N PHE A 104 -4.61 -4.76 -4.18
CA PHE A 104 -4.88 -4.28 -5.54
C PHE A 104 -4.19 -2.93 -5.76
N GLN A 105 -3.11 -2.93 -6.54
CA GLN A 105 -2.37 -1.73 -6.89
C GLN A 105 -3.08 -1.02 -8.03
N ILE A 106 -3.53 0.21 -7.78
CA ILE A 106 -4.17 1.06 -8.78
C ILE A 106 -3.11 2.07 -9.28
N PRO A 107 -2.71 2.01 -10.56
CA PRO A 107 -1.79 3.00 -11.10
C PRO A 107 -2.39 4.41 -10.99
N ARG A 108 -1.64 5.36 -10.44
CA ARG A 108 -2.11 6.74 -10.22
C ARG A 108 -2.59 7.44 -11.51
N ASP A 109 -2.03 7.04 -12.65
CA ASP A 109 -2.37 7.59 -13.96
C ASP A 109 -3.65 6.96 -14.56
N THR A 110 -4.36 6.10 -13.80
CA THR A 110 -5.58 5.42 -14.25
C THR A 110 -6.61 6.40 -14.76
N TYR A 111 -7.08 6.17 -15.99
CA TYR A 111 -8.13 6.98 -16.59
C TYR A 111 -9.49 6.68 -15.97
N TYR A 112 -10.12 7.69 -15.38
CA TYR A 112 -11.40 7.53 -14.68
C TYR A 112 -12.62 8.06 -15.46
N GLY A 113 -12.41 8.63 -16.65
CA GLY A 113 -13.46 9.24 -17.48
C GLY A 113 -13.42 10.76 -17.52
N GLU A 114 -14.37 11.35 -18.25
CA GLU A 114 -14.50 12.81 -18.44
C GLU A 114 -15.17 13.53 -17.26
N ASP A 115 -15.83 12.78 -16.37
CA ASP A 115 -16.64 13.28 -15.27
C ASP A 115 -16.11 12.76 -13.94
N MET A 116 -15.63 13.71 -13.13
CA MET A 116 -15.10 13.48 -11.79
C MET A 116 -16.22 13.38 -10.73
N GLY A 117 -17.45 13.76 -11.07
CA GLY A 117 -18.60 13.82 -10.16
C GLY A 117 -19.16 15.23 -10.03
N ASP A 118 -20.47 15.34 -9.74
CA ASP A 118 -21.21 16.59 -9.53
C ASP A 118 -20.99 17.67 -10.61
N GLY A 119 -20.80 17.25 -11.86
CA GLY A 119 -20.59 18.14 -13.00
C GLY A 119 -19.17 18.72 -13.09
N ARG A 120 -18.22 18.27 -12.24
CA ARG A 120 -16.79 18.58 -12.39
C ARG A 120 -16.18 17.70 -13.46
N LYS A 121 -15.53 18.34 -14.44
CA LYS A 121 -14.85 17.65 -15.53
C LYS A 121 -13.45 17.22 -15.13
N ALA A 122 -12.95 16.21 -15.83
CA ALA A 122 -11.55 15.83 -15.77
C ALA A 122 -10.62 16.96 -16.20
N ILE A 123 -9.50 17.13 -15.48
CA ILE A 123 -8.45 18.08 -15.85
C ILE A 123 -7.35 17.31 -16.58
N GLU A 124 -6.72 16.36 -15.89
CA GLU A 124 -5.72 15.46 -16.48
C GLU A 124 -6.32 14.11 -16.89
N GLY A 125 -7.52 13.76 -16.36
CA GLY A 125 -8.18 12.50 -16.64
C GLY A 125 -7.54 11.33 -15.91
N LYS A 126 -6.82 11.59 -14.83
CA LYS A 126 -6.01 10.60 -14.09
C LYS A 126 -6.46 10.53 -12.63
N ILE A 127 -6.60 9.32 -12.08
CA ILE A 127 -7.19 9.13 -10.74
C ILE A 127 -6.41 9.85 -9.63
N ASN A 128 -5.11 10.09 -9.82
CA ASN A 128 -4.26 10.80 -8.86
C ASN A 128 -4.78 12.20 -8.49
N GLU A 129 -5.44 12.86 -9.44
CA GLU A 129 -5.95 14.22 -9.29
C GLU A 129 -7.26 14.28 -8.49
N VAL A 130 -7.98 13.16 -8.38
CA VAL A 130 -9.35 13.11 -7.85
C VAL A 130 -9.39 13.45 -6.37
N TYR A 131 -8.34 13.09 -5.62
CA TYR A 131 -8.22 13.45 -4.20
C TYR A 131 -8.26 14.98 -4.03
N ALA A 132 -7.41 15.72 -4.74
CA ALA A 132 -7.30 17.17 -4.62
C ALA A 132 -8.42 17.94 -5.34
N ASN A 133 -8.85 17.47 -6.51
CA ASN A 133 -9.72 18.22 -7.43
C ASN A 133 -11.18 17.74 -7.43
N GLY A 134 -11.51 16.71 -6.63
CA GLY A 134 -12.82 16.11 -6.53
C GLY A 134 -13.95 17.06 -6.11
N PRO A 135 -15.22 16.67 -6.28
CA PRO A 135 -16.40 17.49 -5.96
C PRO A 135 -16.45 17.96 -4.50
N ASP A 136 -16.06 17.10 -3.56
CA ASP A 136 -16.08 17.39 -2.14
C ASP A 136 -14.75 17.98 -1.67
N GLN A 137 -14.67 19.31 -1.63
CA GLN A 137 -13.44 20.03 -1.29
C GLN A 137 -13.19 20.10 0.22
N GLU A 138 -14.16 19.70 1.04
CA GLU A 138 -14.08 19.61 2.50
C GLU A 138 -13.80 18.17 2.97
N ASN A 139 -13.91 17.19 2.07
CA ASN A 139 -13.70 15.77 2.36
C ASN A 139 -13.04 15.06 1.16
N LEU A 140 -11.73 15.22 1.07
CA LEU A 140 -10.91 14.79 -0.06
C LEU A 140 -10.87 13.27 -0.22
N ILE A 141 -10.83 12.55 0.91
CA ILE A 141 -10.79 11.08 0.91
C ILE A 141 -12.05 10.48 0.30
N ASN A 142 -13.21 11.10 0.51
CA ASN A 142 -14.48 10.62 -0.04
C ASN A 142 -14.49 10.70 -1.57
N ASN A 143 -13.81 11.68 -2.17
CA ASN A 143 -13.72 11.80 -3.63
C ASN A 143 -13.02 10.58 -4.25
N ILE A 144 -11.83 10.25 -3.77
CA ILE A 144 -11.05 9.14 -4.31
C ILE A 144 -11.69 7.79 -3.99
N ALA A 145 -12.23 7.63 -2.78
CA ALA A 145 -12.95 6.41 -2.42
C ALA A 145 -14.14 6.19 -3.37
N ASN A 146 -14.99 7.20 -3.56
CA ASN A 146 -16.14 7.11 -4.46
C ASN A 146 -15.73 6.85 -5.91
N MET A 147 -14.60 7.39 -6.35
CA MET A 147 -14.06 7.09 -7.68
C MET A 147 -13.61 5.62 -7.79
N ILE A 148 -12.91 5.10 -6.78
CA ILE A 148 -12.53 3.67 -6.72
C ILE A 148 -13.77 2.79 -6.75
N TYR A 149 -14.82 3.12 -5.97
CA TYR A 149 -16.07 2.37 -6.01
C TYR A 149 -16.78 2.48 -7.37
N LYS A 150 -16.77 3.66 -8.01
CA LYS A 150 -17.33 3.85 -9.35
C LYS A 150 -16.62 2.96 -10.37
N LEU A 151 -15.29 2.96 -10.38
CA LEU A 151 -14.49 2.22 -11.36
C LEU A 151 -14.52 0.71 -11.10
N TYR A 152 -14.30 0.29 -9.86
CA TYR A 152 -13.99 -1.11 -9.51
C TYR A 152 -15.09 -1.81 -8.71
N LYS A 153 -16.11 -1.08 -8.23
CA LYS A 153 -17.10 -1.60 -7.27
C LYS A 153 -16.45 -2.17 -6.01
N LEU A 154 -15.33 -1.59 -5.59
CA LEU A 154 -14.64 -1.93 -4.36
C LEU A 154 -15.04 -0.93 -3.26
N PRO A 155 -15.67 -1.38 -2.16
CA PRO A 155 -16.00 -0.53 -1.04
C PRO A 155 -14.75 -0.30 -0.19
N VAL A 156 -14.67 0.87 0.43
CA VAL A 156 -13.58 1.24 1.34
C VAL A 156 -14.19 1.40 2.73
N ASP A 157 -13.74 0.56 3.67
CA ASP A 157 -14.20 0.60 5.06
C ASP A 157 -13.40 1.65 5.83
N ASP A 158 -12.08 1.64 5.63
CA ASP A 158 -11.15 2.56 6.27
C ASP A 158 -10.04 3.00 5.32
N TYR A 159 -9.33 4.07 5.69
CA TYR A 159 -8.20 4.56 4.93
C TYR A 159 -7.01 4.92 5.81
N VAL A 160 -5.83 4.93 5.21
CA VAL A 160 -4.61 5.54 5.74
C VAL A 160 -3.99 6.36 4.63
N THR A 161 -3.80 7.65 4.86
CA THR A 161 -2.99 8.51 4.00
C THR A 161 -1.66 8.81 4.67
N ILE A 162 -0.60 8.86 3.88
CA ILE A 162 0.75 9.19 4.34
C ILE A 162 1.39 10.20 3.41
N ASP A 163 1.92 11.28 3.98
CA ASP A 163 2.78 12.22 3.26
C ASP A 163 4.11 11.52 2.88
N MET A 164 4.59 11.72 1.66
CA MET A 164 5.91 11.23 1.24
C MET A 164 7.06 11.71 2.12
N ALA A 165 7.05 12.95 2.61
CA ALA A 165 8.10 13.42 3.51
C ALA A 165 8.11 12.64 4.83
N ALA A 166 6.93 12.29 5.31
CA ALA A 166 6.76 11.47 6.50
C ALA A 166 7.10 10.01 6.26
N PHE A 167 6.77 9.49 5.08
CA PHE A 167 7.13 8.15 4.67
C PHE A 167 8.66 7.96 4.68
N LYS A 168 9.41 8.94 4.17
CA LYS A 168 10.89 8.93 4.28
C LYS A 168 11.36 8.90 5.71
N THR A 169 10.79 9.78 6.53
CA THR A 169 11.14 9.89 7.96
C THR A 169 10.82 8.60 8.70
N MET A 170 9.69 7.95 8.37
CA MET A 170 9.31 6.65 8.89
C MET A 170 10.39 5.62 8.58
N LEU A 171 10.69 5.39 7.29
CA LEU A 171 11.68 4.40 6.87
C LEU A 171 13.06 4.64 7.47
N ASN A 172 13.51 5.91 7.52
CA ASN A 172 14.79 6.24 8.13
C ASN A 172 14.82 5.93 9.64
N ASN A 173 13.71 6.14 10.36
CA ASN A 173 13.59 5.73 11.77
C ASN A 173 13.49 4.21 11.96
N MET A 174 12.97 3.50 10.96
CA MET A 174 12.99 2.03 10.91
C MET A 174 14.40 1.46 10.69
N GLY A 175 15.37 2.31 10.31
CA GLY A 175 16.70 1.87 9.90
C GLY A 175 16.79 1.42 8.44
N GLY A 176 15.77 1.72 7.64
CA GLY A 176 15.60 1.23 6.27
C GLY A 176 14.83 -0.09 6.18
N ILE A 177 14.57 -0.54 4.96
CA ILE A 177 13.97 -1.85 4.67
C ILE A 177 14.87 -2.65 3.73
N GLU A 178 14.96 -3.95 3.94
CA GLU A 178 15.68 -4.83 3.02
C GLU A 178 14.80 -5.15 1.81
N MET A 179 15.23 -4.73 0.62
CA MET A 179 14.51 -4.92 -0.63
C MET A 179 15.42 -5.50 -1.70
N TYR A 180 14.93 -6.50 -2.42
CA TYR A 180 15.52 -6.94 -3.67
C TYR A 180 15.13 -5.98 -4.80
N VAL A 181 16.14 -5.44 -5.48
CA VAL A 181 15.99 -4.58 -6.64
C VAL A 181 16.15 -5.45 -7.90
N PRO A 182 15.09 -5.65 -8.71
CA PRO A 182 15.09 -6.61 -9.81
C PRO A 182 15.87 -6.16 -11.06
N TRP A 183 16.27 -4.90 -11.13
CA TRP A 183 17.15 -4.34 -12.17
C TRP A 183 17.70 -2.99 -11.72
N ASP A 184 18.78 -2.53 -12.35
CA ASP A 184 19.35 -1.21 -12.10
C ASP A 184 18.30 -0.09 -12.22
N ILE A 185 18.13 0.64 -11.12
CA ILE A 185 17.27 1.80 -11.03
C ILE A 185 18.14 3.03 -11.32
N VAL A 186 17.82 3.76 -12.39
CA VAL A 186 18.55 4.95 -12.81
C VAL A 186 17.61 6.14 -12.94
N THR A 187 18.06 7.32 -12.53
CA THR A 187 17.37 8.59 -12.80
C THR A 187 17.97 9.23 -14.04
N VAL A 188 17.13 9.65 -14.98
CA VAL A 188 17.54 10.39 -16.17
C VAL A 188 17.22 11.87 -16.00
N ASP A 189 18.23 12.70 -16.15
CA ASP A 189 18.08 14.14 -16.25
C ASP A 189 17.39 14.48 -17.59
N LYS A 190 16.25 15.17 -17.53
CA LYS A 190 15.43 15.46 -18.72
C LYS A 190 16.06 16.48 -19.67
N GLU A 191 16.97 17.31 -19.19
CA GLU A 191 17.63 18.36 -19.98
C GLU A 191 18.90 17.83 -20.65
N THR A 192 19.67 17.02 -19.93
CA THR A 192 20.98 16.52 -20.38
C THR A 192 20.92 15.09 -20.93
N GLY A 193 19.87 14.32 -20.58
CA GLY A 193 19.77 12.89 -20.90
C GLY A 193 20.74 12.02 -20.12
N HIS A 194 21.43 12.57 -19.10
CA HIS A 194 22.38 11.83 -18.29
C HIS A 194 21.64 10.87 -17.34
N GLU A 195 22.09 9.62 -17.29
CA GLU A 195 21.55 8.61 -16.38
C GLU A 195 22.46 8.47 -15.15
N ASP A 196 21.90 8.70 -13.97
CA ASP A 196 22.55 8.49 -12.68
C ASP A 196 21.99 7.23 -12.02
N LEU A 197 22.87 6.31 -11.62
CA LEU A 197 22.48 5.09 -10.90
C LEU A 197 21.98 5.43 -9.50
N VAL A 198 20.72 5.10 -9.21
CA VAL A 198 20.10 5.23 -7.89
C VAL A 198 20.38 4.00 -7.05
N CYS A 199 20.10 2.82 -7.60
CA CYS A 199 20.27 1.56 -6.90
C CYS A 199 20.55 0.46 -7.92
N PRO A 200 21.68 -0.27 -7.82
CA PRO A 200 21.94 -1.40 -8.69
C PRO A 200 20.97 -2.55 -8.41
N GLN A 201 20.91 -3.49 -9.35
CA GLN A 201 20.23 -4.76 -9.14
C GLN A 201 20.85 -5.54 -7.97
N GLY A 202 20.01 -6.15 -7.14
CA GLY A 202 20.41 -6.96 -5.98
C GLY A 202 19.67 -6.58 -4.69
N THR A 203 20.01 -7.26 -3.60
CA THR A 203 19.42 -6.94 -2.29
C THR A 203 20.16 -5.80 -1.62
N HIS A 204 19.39 -4.78 -1.23
CA HIS A 204 19.90 -3.57 -0.63
C HIS A 204 19.04 -3.15 0.57
N LEU A 205 19.71 -2.55 1.55
CA LEU A 205 19.02 -1.82 2.60
C LEU A 205 18.61 -0.45 2.05
N ILE A 206 17.31 -0.30 1.77
CA ILE A 206 16.73 0.90 1.19
C ILE A 206 16.35 1.88 2.30
N SER A 207 17.00 3.05 2.31
CA SER A 207 16.64 4.16 3.19
C SER A 207 15.39 4.87 2.67
N GLY A 208 14.81 5.78 3.48
CA GLY A 208 13.71 6.62 3.06
C GLY A 208 14.03 7.46 1.82
N ASP A 209 15.23 8.05 1.75
CA ASP A 209 15.64 8.87 0.62
C ASP A 209 15.75 8.04 -0.68
N THR A 210 16.34 6.84 -0.59
CA THR A 210 16.40 5.92 -1.73
C THR A 210 15.01 5.42 -2.12
N ALA A 211 14.14 5.10 -1.15
CA ALA A 211 12.76 4.68 -1.40
C ALA A 211 11.96 5.74 -2.15
N GLU A 212 12.08 7.01 -1.78
CA GLU A 212 11.42 8.09 -2.51
C GLU A 212 11.87 8.14 -3.97
N LEU A 213 13.17 8.06 -4.22
CA LEU A 213 13.70 8.05 -5.59
C LEU A 213 13.17 6.85 -6.38
N ILE A 214 13.15 5.66 -5.77
CA ILE A 214 12.61 4.44 -6.39
C ILE A 214 11.13 4.60 -6.74
N LEU A 215 10.30 5.06 -5.79
CA LEU A 215 8.85 5.21 -5.98
C LEU A 215 8.50 6.30 -7.00
N ARG A 216 9.31 7.37 -7.06
CA ARG A 216 9.09 8.53 -7.96
C ARG A 216 9.72 8.36 -9.36
N ASN A 217 10.62 7.40 -9.57
CA ASN A 217 11.38 7.30 -10.82
C ASN A 217 10.47 7.04 -12.03
N ARG A 218 10.54 7.89 -13.07
CA ARG A 218 9.70 7.84 -14.29
C ARG A 218 10.47 7.53 -15.58
N ASN A 219 11.76 7.23 -15.49
CA ASN A 219 12.69 7.45 -16.59
C ASN A 219 13.05 6.22 -17.43
N TYR A 220 12.08 5.55 -18.03
CA TYR A 220 12.42 4.76 -19.22
C TYR A 220 11.40 5.04 -20.35
N SER A 221 11.75 4.74 -21.60
CA SER A 221 10.82 4.85 -22.74
C SER A 221 10.00 3.56 -22.99
N THR A 222 10.21 2.53 -22.17
CA THR A 222 9.56 1.19 -22.18
C THR A 222 8.98 0.82 -20.79
N ALA A 223 8.62 1.80 -19.96
CA ALA A 223 9.08 1.91 -18.57
C ALA A 223 8.11 1.94 -17.42
N ASP A 224 6.85 2.28 -17.67
CA ASP A 224 5.90 2.40 -16.58
C ASP A 224 5.69 1.03 -15.91
N TYR A 225 5.87 -0.06 -16.65
CA TYR A 225 5.72 -1.43 -16.15
C TYR A 225 6.79 -1.81 -15.14
N LYS A 226 8.07 -1.56 -15.46
CA LYS A 226 9.17 -1.79 -14.51
C LYS A 226 8.96 -0.96 -13.24
N ARG A 227 8.62 0.33 -13.35
CA ARG A 227 8.33 1.14 -12.15
C ARG A 227 7.25 0.49 -11.28
N LEU A 228 6.12 0.12 -11.88
CA LEU A 228 4.99 -0.46 -11.15
C LEU A 228 5.36 -1.80 -10.52
N GLU A 229 6.17 -2.61 -11.18
CA GLU A 229 6.68 -3.86 -10.63
C GLU A 229 7.70 -3.62 -9.50
N THR A 230 8.63 -2.67 -9.63
CA THR A 230 9.52 -2.28 -8.53
C THR A 230 8.74 -1.80 -7.30
N GLN A 231 7.62 -1.10 -7.49
CA GLN A 231 6.73 -0.72 -6.38
C GLN A 231 6.14 -1.96 -5.68
N GLN A 232 5.85 -3.05 -6.39
CA GLN A 232 5.40 -4.30 -5.77
C GLN A 232 6.50 -4.95 -4.92
N TYR A 233 7.74 -5.01 -5.42
CA TYR A 233 8.90 -5.46 -4.61
C TYR A 233 9.08 -4.59 -3.37
N PHE A 234 8.84 -3.28 -3.51
CA PHE A 234 8.89 -2.34 -2.41
C PHE A 234 7.79 -2.58 -1.37
N TYR A 235 6.53 -2.76 -1.79
CA TYR A 235 5.43 -3.05 -0.85
C TYR A 235 5.63 -4.39 -0.15
N ALA A 236 6.09 -5.41 -0.88
CA ALA A 236 6.46 -6.70 -0.31
C ALA A 236 7.56 -6.54 0.75
N ALA A 237 8.64 -5.83 0.45
CA ALA A 237 9.71 -5.55 1.41
C ALA A 237 9.21 -4.79 2.65
N LEU A 238 8.38 -3.75 2.45
CA LEU A 238 7.81 -2.97 3.54
C LEU A 238 6.93 -3.84 4.45
N LEU A 239 6.02 -4.62 3.88
CA LEU A 239 5.16 -5.53 4.64
C LEU A 239 6.00 -6.62 5.35
N LYS A 240 7.06 -7.12 4.72
CA LYS A 240 7.97 -8.11 5.32
C LYS A 240 8.62 -7.54 6.56
N SER A 241 9.21 -6.36 6.43
CA SER A 241 9.92 -5.70 7.51
C SER A 241 8.99 -5.31 8.65
N LEU A 242 7.77 -4.85 8.35
CA LEU A 242 6.76 -4.57 9.37
C LEU A 242 6.36 -5.84 10.13
N LEU A 243 6.06 -6.95 9.43
CA LEU A 243 5.52 -8.16 10.05
C LEU A 243 6.57 -9.02 10.77
N ASN A 244 7.80 -9.09 10.23
CA ASN A 244 8.82 -10.03 10.70
C ASN A 244 9.96 -9.36 11.48
N ASP A 245 10.37 -8.16 11.08
CA ASP A 245 11.60 -7.53 11.60
C ASP A 245 11.31 -6.48 12.68
N TYR A 246 10.06 -5.99 12.76
CA TYR A 246 9.65 -4.90 13.63
C TYR A 246 9.13 -5.39 14.99
N THR A 247 9.75 -4.94 16.09
CA THR A 247 9.28 -5.26 17.44
C THR A 247 8.18 -4.28 17.89
N LEU A 248 7.44 -4.65 18.94
CA LEU A 248 6.43 -3.76 19.52
C LEU A 248 7.00 -2.42 20.00
N ALA A 249 8.27 -2.40 20.42
CA ALA A 249 8.96 -1.17 20.82
C ALA A 249 9.24 -0.26 19.61
N ASP A 250 9.60 -0.85 18.48
CA ASP A 250 9.87 -0.13 17.24
C ASP A 250 8.57 0.45 16.68
N TYR A 251 7.46 -0.32 16.70
CA TYR A 251 6.13 0.19 16.36
C TYR A 251 5.76 1.43 17.18
N TYR A 252 5.95 1.40 18.50
CA TYR A 252 5.65 2.56 19.34
C TYR A 252 6.56 3.76 19.06
N SER A 253 7.85 3.51 18.83
CA SER A 253 8.81 4.56 18.48
C SER A 253 8.40 5.22 17.16
N THR A 254 8.12 4.42 16.14
CA THR A 254 7.72 4.87 14.81
C THR A 254 6.38 5.60 14.87
N CYS A 255 5.33 5.02 15.46
CA CYS A 255 4.02 5.65 15.57
C CYS A 255 4.07 7.04 16.22
N LYS A 256 4.92 7.25 17.23
CA LYS A 256 5.09 8.59 17.82
C LYS A 256 5.67 9.62 16.86
N VAL A 257 6.51 9.19 15.92
CA VAL A 257 7.14 10.09 14.94
C VAL A 257 6.23 10.31 13.75
N VAL A 258 5.49 9.28 13.33
CA VAL A 258 4.75 9.30 12.06
C VAL A 258 3.27 9.60 12.23
N ALA A 259 2.69 9.48 13.43
CA ALA A 259 1.26 9.68 13.63
C ALA A 259 0.79 11.07 13.19
N HIS A 260 1.58 12.12 13.42
CA HIS A 260 1.25 13.49 12.97
C HIS A 260 1.22 13.67 11.44
N TYR A 261 1.68 12.68 10.69
CA TYR A 261 1.75 12.70 9.24
C TYR A 261 0.94 11.59 8.59
N ILE A 262 0.23 10.82 9.42
CA ILE A 262 -0.71 9.81 9.01
C ILE A 262 -2.10 10.35 9.30
N ASP A 263 -2.91 10.40 8.25
CA ASP A 263 -4.34 10.65 8.39
C ASP A 263 -5.07 9.32 8.22
N THR A 264 -5.93 8.96 9.14
CA THR A 264 -6.60 7.65 9.13
C THR A 264 -7.98 7.75 9.74
N SER A 265 -8.94 7.01 9.19
CA SER A 265 -10.24 6.81 9.85
C SER A 265 -10.19 5.78 10.99
N LEU A 266 -9.11 5.00 11.06
CA LEU A 266 -8.91 3.96 12.06
C LEU A 266 -8.77 4.52 13.47
N ASP A 267 -9.60 4.06 14.39
CA ASP A 267 -9.36 4.23 15.81
C ASP A 267 -8.24 3.28 16.31
N ILE A 268 -7.71 3.55 17.51
CA ILE A 268 -6.63 2.72 18.04
C ILE A 268 -7.04 1.25 18.20
N THR A 269 -8.30 0.98 18.52
CA THR A 269 -8.82 -0.36 18.77
C THR A 269 -8.83 -1.15 17.47
N GLU A 270 -9.20 -0.50 16.38
CA GLU A 270 -9.15 -1.03 15.01
C GLU A 270 -7.71 -1.26 14.57
N ILE A 271 -6.78 -0.33 14.83
CA ILE A 271 -5.33 -0.52 14.59
C ILE A 271 -4.83 -1.76 15.34
N TRP A 272 -5.18 -1.93 16.62
CA TRP A 272 -4.81 -3.12 17.40
C TRP A 272 -5.45 -4.40 16.86
N GLY A 273 -6.70 -4.34 16.41
CA GLY A 273 -7.40 -5.46 15.78
C GLY A 273 -6.74 -5.89 14.47
N LEU A 274 -6.34 -4.92 13.65
CA LEU A 274 -5.58 -5.14 12.42
C LEU A 274 -4.22 -5.74 12.71
N TYR A 275 -3.47 -5.20 13.67
CA TYR A 275 -2.18 -5.76 14.08
C TYR A 275 -2.32 -7.21 14.56
N ALA A 276 -3.30 -7.50 15.42
CA ALA A 276 -3.55 -8.85 15.92
C ALA A 276 -3.98 -9.84 14.82
N THR A 277 -4.64 -9.34 13.77
CA THR A 277 -5.00 -10.13 12.58
C THR A 277 -3.76 -10.40 11.74
N MET A 278 -2.98 -9.37 11.44
CA MET A 278 -1.74 -9.44 10.67
C MET A 278 -0.70 -10.38 11.29
N LEU A 279 -0.59 -10.45 12.62
CA LEU A 279 0.29 -11.42 13.31
C LEU A 279 -0.07 -12.90 13.06
N LYS A 280 -1.28 -13.19 12.57
CA LYS A 280 -1.74 -14.54 12.22
C LYS A 280 -1.52 -14.88 10.75
N ILE A 281 -1.26 -13.87 9.92
CA ILE A 281 -1.09 -13.99 8.49
C ILE A 281 0.36 -14.35 8.22
N ASP A 282 0.58 -15.41 7.44
CA ASP A 282 1.90 -15.67 6.90
C ASP A 282 2.19 -14.61 5.83
N PRO A 283 3.25 -13.78 5.99
CA PRO A 283 3.58 -12.76 5.00
C PRO A 283 3.76 -13.34 3.60
N ALA A 284 4.18 -14.60 3.46
CA ALA A 284 4.31 -15.26 2.17
C ALA A 284 2.97 -15.38 1.42
N ASN A 285 1.83 -15.40 2.12
CA ASN A 285 0.50 -15.54 1.54
C ASN A 285 -0.18 -14.21 1.18
N ILE A 286 0.52 -13.08 1.34
CA ILE A 286 0.00 -11.80 0.89
C ILE A 286 0.03 -11.78 -0.63
N TYR A 287 -1.13 -11.71 -1.26
CA TYR A 287 -1.26 -11.59 -2.71
C TYR A 287 -1.26 -10.13 -3.11
N ILE A 288 -0.48 -9.79 -4.12
CA ILE A 288 -0.48 -8.46 -4.74
C ILE A 288 -0.68 -8.58 -6.24
N VAL A 289 -1.54 -7.73 -6.78
CA VAL A 289 -1.77 -7.61 -8.21
C VAL A 289 -2.04 -6.18 -8.61
N ARG A 290 -1.59 -5.80 -9.79
CA ARG A 290 -1.90 -4.51 -10.39
C ARG A 290 -3.16 -4.57 -11.22
N ALA A 291 -3.93 -3.48 -11.23
CA ALA A 291 -5.01 -3.31 -12.21
C ALA A 291 -4.49 -3.60 -13.64
N PRO A 292 -5.13 -4.52 -14.39
CA PRO A 292 -4.63 -4.97 -15.68
C PRO A 292 -4.82 -3.87 -16.71
N GLY A 293 -3.81 -3.58 -17.53
CA GLY A 293 -3.91 -2.46 -18.46
C GLY A 293 -2.59 -1.99 -19.04
N GLY A 294 -2.60 -0.77 -19.56
CA GLY A 294 -1.42 -0.17 -20.18
C GLY A 294 -1.62 1.28 -20.57
N ALA A 295 -0.55 1.92 -21.04
CA ALA A 295 -0.60 3.33 -21.43
C ALA A 295 -1.49 3.55 -22.65
N ALA A 296 -2.28 4.63 -22.64
CA ALA A 296 -3.16 5.04 -23.73
C ALA A 296 -3.22 6.57 -23.86
N ASN A 297 -3.73 7.04 -24.99
CA ASN A 297 -4.18 8.41 -25.18
C ASN A 297 -5.70 8.37 -25.41
N ILE A 298 -6.48 9.05 -24.58
CA ILE A 298 -7.94 8.90 -24.53
C ILE A 298 -8.55 10.30 -24.47
N ASN A 299 -9.46 10.62 -25.39
CA ASN A 299 -10.22 11.88 -25.43
C ASN A 299 -9.38 13.17 -25.31
N GLY A 300 -8.12 13.16 -25.75
CA GLY A 300 -7.22 14.31 -25.64
C GLY A 300 -6.33 14.30 -24.40
N HIS A 301 -6.58 13.41 -23.45
CA HIS A 301 -5.67 13.09 -22.34
C HIS A 301 -4.56 12.18 -22.83
N THR A 302 -3.31 12.51 -22.50
CA THR A 302 -2.13 11.79 -22.97
C THR A 302 -1.47 11.01 -21.85
N GLN A 303 -0.88 9.85 -22.19
CA GLN A 303 -0.14 8.99 -21.25
C GLN A 303 -0.96 8.67 -19.98
N VAL A 304 -2.23 8.32 -20.17
CA VAL A 304 -3.09 7.80 -19.10
C VAL A 304 -2.95 6.28 -19.04
N TYR A 305 -3.23 5.68 -17.89
CA TYR A 305 -3.29 4.24 -17.72
C TYR A 305 -4.72 3.76 -18.02
N TYR A 306 -4.88 2.99 -19.09
CA TYR A 306 -6.16 2.41 -19.50
C TYR A 306 -6.28 1.01 -18.91
N VAL A 307 -7.21 0.82 -17.98
CA VAL A 307 -7.48 -0.48 -17.36
C VAL A 307 -8.35 -1.32 -18.29
N ASP A 308 -7.96 -2.57 -18.53
CA ASP A 308 -8.77 -3.54 -19.24
C ASP A 308 -9.94 -4.00 -18.36
N ARG A 309 -11.16 -3.70 -18.81
CA ARG A 309 -12.38 -3.92 -18.02
C ARG A 309 -12.65 -5.40 -17.76
N GLU A 310 -12.43 -6.26 -18.75
CA GLU A 310 -12.78 -7.68 -18.66
C GLU A 310 -11.81 -8.41 -17.74
N SER A 311 -10.50 -8.24 -17.97
CA SER A 311 -9.45 -8.80 -17.12
C SER A 311 -9.56 -8.28 -15.68
N CYS A 312 -9.97 -7.01 -15.51
CA CYS A 312 -10.17 -6.44 -14.18
C CYS A 312 -11.34 -7.13 -13.45
N ALA A 313 -12.47 -7.38 -14.12
CA ALA A 313 -13.60 -8.07 -13.50
C ALA A 313 -13.23 -9.50 -13.09
N GLU A 314 -12.44 -10.20 -13.91
CA GLU A 314 -11.92 -11.54 -13.58
C GLU A 314 -11.08 -11.51 -12.30
N ILE A 315 -10.07 -10.63 -12.22
CA ILE A 315 -9.22 -10.48 -11.03
C ILE A 315 -10.03 -10.12 -9.78
N LEU A 316 -11.00 -9.20 -9.91
CA LEU A 316 -11.84 -8.79 -8.80
C LEU A 316 -12.70 -9.95 -8.28
N ASN A 317 -13.26 -10.76 -9.18
CA ASN A 317 -14.09 -11.91 -8.80
C ASN A 317 -13.28 -13.08 -8.24
N GLU A 318 -12.03 -13.22 -8.65
CA GLU A 318 -11.14 -14.26 -8.15
C GLU A 318 -10.58 -13.94 -6.76
N HIS A 319 -10.21 -12.67 -6.51
CA HIS A 319 -9.44 -12.31 -5.33
C HIS A 319 -10.11 -11.30 -4.39
N PHE A 320 -11.06 -10.48 -4.85
CA PHE A 320 -11.57 -9.35 -4.07
C PHE A 320 -13.08 -9.40 -3.79
N ARG A 321 -13.77 -10.44 -4.27
CA ARG A 321 -15.21 -10.62 -4.08
C ARG A 321 -15.53 -12.04 -3.68
N SER A 322 -16.56 -12.22 -2.85
CA SER A 322 -17.10 -13.54 -2.60
C SER A 322 -17.58 -14.18 -3.91
N PRO A 323 -17.38 -15.50 -4.08
CA PRO A 323 -18.00 -16.27 -5.15
C PRO A 323 -19.53 -16.15 -5.19
N GLU A 324 -20.17 -15.73 -4.10
CA GLU A 324 -21.62 -15.52 -4.01
C GLU A 324 -22.08 -14.17 -4.58
N SER A 325 -21.16 -13.19 -4.72
CA SER A 325 -21.45 -11.80 -5.12
C SER A 325 -20.49 -11.27 -6.22
N PRO A 326 -20.36 -11.95 -7.38
CA PRO A 326 -19.47 -11.50 -8.44
C PRO A 326 -19.93 -10.19 -9.10
N VAL A 327 -18.98 -9.44 -9.67
CA VAL A 327 -19.22 -8.26 -10.51
C VAL A 327 -19.07 -8.62 -11.99
N GLU A 328 -20.11 -8.32 -12.76
CA GLU A 328 -20.03 -8.36 -14.23
C GLU A 328 -19.20 -7.18 -14.72
N ALA A 329 -18.40 -7.37 -15.76
CA ALA A 329 -17.51 -6.34 -16.28
C ALA A 329 -18.26 -5.08 -16.72
N GLU A 330 -19.48 -5.18 -17.25
CA GLU A 330 -20.30 -4.02 -17.63
C GLU A 330 -20.76 -3.17 -16.43
N LYS A 331 -20.71 -3.70 -15.21
CA LYS A 331 -20.99 -2.93 -13.99
C LYS A 331 -19.80 -2.09 -13.55
N LEU A 332 -18.59 -2.39 -14.02
CA LEU A 332 -17.41 -1.57 -13.74
C LEU A 332 -17.50 -0.23 -14.48
N GLY A 333 -17.11 0.84 -13.80
CA GLY A 333 -17.08 2.20 -14.38
C GLY A 333 -15.92 2.43 -15.36
N LEU A 334 -15.26 1.36 -15.79
CA LEU A 334 -14.15 1.38 -16.72
C LEU A 334 -14.66 1.50 -18.16
N ILE A 335 -14.03 2.37 -18.94
CA ILE A 335 -14.38 2.55 -20.35
C ILE A 335 -13.86 1.39 -21.21
N THR A 336 -14.34 1.29 -22.45
CA THR A 336 -13.94 0.25 -23.41
C THR A 336 -13.57 0.83 -24.77
N GLY A 337 -12.99 -0.01 -25.63
CA GLY A 337 -12.78 0.32 -27.05
C GLY A 337 -11.62 1.26 -27.33
N GLN A 338 -10.71 1.44 -26.36
CA GLN A 338 -9.48 2.22 -26.54
C GLN A 338 -8.31 1.34 -26.99
N THR A 339 -7.24 1.97 -27.49
CA THR A 339 -6.03 1.30 -27.97
C THR A 339 -4.85 1.61 -27.05
N TYR A 340 -4.10 0.57 -26.69
CA TYR A 340 -2.86 0.70 -25.92
C TYR A 340 -1.70 1.21 -26.79
N LEU A 341 -0.93 2.17 -26.30
CA LEU A 341 0.25 2.71 -26.97
C LEU A 341 1.36 1.67 -27.13
N TYR A 342 1.54 0.81 -26.12
CA TYR A 342 2.63 -0.17 -26.05
C TYR A 342 2.13 -1.60 -25.82
N GLY A 343 0.87 -1.87 -26.13
CA GLY A 343 0.19 -3.12 -25.76
C GLY A 343 -0.30 -3.14 -24.31
N MET A 344 -1.13 -4.14 -24.00
CA MET A 344 -1.63 -4.40 -22.65
C MET A 344 -0.57 -5.18 -21.87
N ASN A 345 -0.36 -4.83 -20.61
CA ASN A 345 0.45 -5.60 -19.68
C ASN A 345 -0.44 -6.15 -18.58
N ILE A 346 -0.66 -7.45 -18.63
CA ILE A 346 -1.38 -8.19 -17.59
C ILE A 346 -0.34 -8.59 -16.55
N ASP A 347 -0.53 -8.10 -15.34
CA ASP A 347 0.17 -8.63 -14.17
C ASP A 347 -0.65 -9.85 -13.71
N GLU A 348 -0.04 -11.03 -13.74
CA GLU A 348 -0.71 -12.28 -13.31
C GLU A 348 -0.96 -12.28 -11.79
N GLY A 349 -0.45 -11.27 -11.08
CA GLY A 349 -0.42 -11.22 -9.64
C GLY A 349 0.61 -12.20 -9.10
N ARG A 350 1.01 -11.97 -7.86
CA ARG A 350 2.02 -12.79 -7.19
C ARG A 350 1.80 -12.76 -5.71
N THR A 351 2.13 -13.86 -5.06
CA THR A 351 2.25 -13.84 -3.62
C THR A 351 3.57 -13.21 -3.24
N MET A 352 3.63 -12.67 -2.04
CA MET A 352 4.86 -12.14 -1.50
C MET A 352 5.92 -13.25 -1.28
N GLY A 353 5.49 -14.51 -1.12
CA GLY A 353 6.38 -15.67 -1.20
C GLY A 353 7.07 -15.77 -2.57
N ASP A 354 6.31 -15.61 -3.66
CA ASP A 354 6.87 -15.62 -5.03
C ASP A 354 7.88 -14.47 -5.23
N VAL A 355 7.57 -13.29 -4.68
CA VAL A 355 8.51 -12.14 -4.71
C VAL A 355 9.82 -12.47 -4.00
N MET A 356 9.76 -13.16 -2.85
CA MET A 356 10.95 -13.59 -2.13
C MET A 356 11.74 -14.66 -2.89
N THR A 357 11.06 -15.63 -3.51
CA THR A 357 11.72 -16.65 -4.33
C THR A 357 12.40 -16.04 -5.55
N ASN A 358 11.74 -15.12 -6.25
CA ASN A 358 12.33 -14.41 -7.39
C ASN A 358 13.57 -13.60 -6.98
N ALA A 359 13.58 -13.04 -5.76
CA ALA A 359 14.75 -12.35 -5.22
C ALA A 359 15.93 -13.31 -5.01
N GLU A 360 15.70 -14.48 -4.42
CA GLU A 360 16.73 -15.51 -4.22
C GLU A 360 17.31 -16.02 -5.54
N GLU A 361 16.46 -16.27 -6.54
CA GLU A 361 16.90 -16.69 -7.88
C GLU A 361 17.75 -15.61 -8.56
N GLY A 362 17.28 -14.35 -8.51
CA GLY A 362 18.00 -13.23 -9.10
C GLY A 362 19.34 -12.93 -8.41
N GLU A 363 19.46 -13.16 -7.10
CA GLU A 363 20.76 -13.11 -6.41
C GLU A 363 21.71 -14.21 -6.86
N ALA A 364 21.20 -15.43 -7.04
CA ALA A 364 22.00 -16.55 -7.50
C ALA A 364 22.55 -16.32 -8.92
N GLU A 365 21.75 -15.74 -9.81
CA GLU A 365 22.18 -15.36 -11.16
C GLU A 365 23.27 -14.28 -11.14
N LEU A 366 23.11 -13.24 -10.30
CA LEU A 366 24.12 -12.21 -10.11
C LEU A 366 25.44 -12.80 -9.60
N ALA A 367 25.40 -13.68 -8.60
CA ALA A 367 26.58 -14.35 -8.08
C ALA A 367 27.30 -15.17 -9.17
N ALA A 368 26.56 -15.97 -9.94
CA ALA A 368 27.11 -16.78 -11.03
C ALA A 368 27.75 -15.91 -12.14
N SER A 369 27.13 -14.78 -12.49
CA SER A 369 27.68 -13.85 -13.47
C SER A 369 28.99 -13.19 -13.00
N SER A 370 29.09 -12.86 -11.71
CA SER A 370 30.30 -12.27 -11.11
C SER A 370 31.47 -13.26 -11.08
N GLU A 371 31.20 -14.53 -10.76
CA GLU A 371 32.19 -15.60 -10.80
C GLU A 371 32.73 -15.82 -12.22
N ALA A 372 31.82 -15.87 -13.22
CA ALA A 372 32.20 -16.00 -14.62
C ALA A 372 33.10 -14.84 -15.09
N ALA A 373 32.72 -13.59 -14.80
CA ALA A 373 33.52 -12.41 -15.15
C ALA A 373 34.90 -12.39 -14.48
N SER A 374 34.99 -12.84 -13.22
CA SER A 374 36.27 -12.96 -12.50
C SER A 374 37.19 -14.03 -13.10
N SER A 375 36.61 -15.12 -13.63
CA SER A 375 37.35 -16.20 -14.27
C SER A 375 37.90 -15.81 -15.64
N GLU A 376 37.16 -15.00 -16.41
CA GLU A 376 37.61 -14.46 -17.70
C GLU A 376 38.69 -13.38 -17.53
N ALA A 377 38.65 -12.59 -16.46
CA ALA A 377 39.67 -11.58 -16.17
C ALA A 377 41.00 -12.18 -15.66
N ALA A 378 40.98 -13.44 -15.21
CA ALA A 378 42.15 -14.15 -14.66
C ALA A 378 42.84 -15.10 -15.66
N GLY A 379 42.27 -15.32 -16.85
CA GLY A 379 42.83 -16.11 -17.95
C GLY A 379 43.46 -15.25 -19.02
#